data_AF-A0AAP8MZZ6-F1
#
_entry.id   AF-A0AAP8MZZ6-F1
#
_cell.length_a   1.000
_cell.length_b   1.000
_cell.length_c   1.000
_cell.angle_alpha   90.00
_cell.angle_beta   90.00
_cell.angle_gamma   90.00
#
_symmetry.space_group_name_H-M   'P 1'
#
loop_
_entity.id
_entity.type
_entity.pdbx_description
1 polymer ?
#
loop_
_entity_poly.entity_id
_entity_poly.type
_entity_poly.pdbx_seq_one_letter_code
_entity_poly.pdbx_strand_id
1 'polypeptide(L)'
;MYTLTLDSRTDARHVGYFRTCKNGFEKYFAVEITLANYKTGQTLLDNDVMFRIETLELIEPEYMVFCELKGVDVCLSQNVVSELSNILVCYGVIDKGTPLEVQVELKGKVHSFVIANAGVSNQLKAVS
;
A
#
# COMPACT_ATOMS: atom_id res chain seq x y z
N MET A 1 -7.88 -15.36 3.66
CA MET A 1 -6.54 -14.74 3.48
C MET A 1 -6.64 -13.85 2.27
N TYR A 2 -6.20 -12.60 2.39
CA TYR A 2 -6.19 -11.64 1.27
C TYR A 2 -4.77 -11.50 0.74
N THR A 3 -4.60 -11.37 -0.57
CA THR A 3 -3.30 -11.18 -1.21
C THR A 3 -3.28 -9.85 -1.96
N LEU A 4 -2.29 -9.01 -1.67
CA LEU A 4 -2.00 -7.77 -2.39
C LEU A 4 -0.70 -7.94 -3.16
N THR A 5 -0.75 -7.86 -4.48
CA THR A 5 0.44 -7.85 -5.33
C THR A 5 0.88 -6.42 -5.60
N LEU A 6 2.17 -6.17 -5.42
CA LEU A 6 2.82 -4.90 -5.71
C LEU A 6 3.62 -5.01 -7.02
N ASP A 7 3.29 -4.15 -7.97
CA ASP A 7 4.04 -3.96 -9.19
C ASP A 7 5.28 -3.10 -8.91
N SER A 8 6.46 -3.69 -9.03
CA SER A 8 7.72 -2.97 -8.91
C SER A 8 8.04 -2.24 -10.20
N ARG A 9 8.02 -0.90 -10.17
CA ARG A 9 8.49 -0.07 -11.30
C ARG A 9 10.01 0.10 -11.25
N THR A 10 10.56 0.12 -10.04
CA THR A 10 11.99 0.08 -9.72
C THR A 10 12.17 -0.66 -8.39
N ASP A 11 13.40 -0.94 -7.99
CA ASP A 11 13.71 -1.47 -6.64
C ASP A 11 13.29 -0.51 -5.50
N ALA A 12 13.02 0.76 -5.80
CA ALA A 12 12.69 1.82 -4.85
C ALA A 12 11.24 2.32 -4.96
N ARG A 13 10.43 1.76 -5.88
CA ARG A 13 9.06 2.21 -6.15
C ARG A 13 8.17 1.03 -6.51
N HIS A 14 7.16 0.80 -5.68
CA HIS A 14 6.21 -0.29 -5.80
C HIS A 14 4.78 0.26 -5.78
N VAL A 15 3.89 -0.31 -6.59
CA VAL A 15 2.50 0.13 -6.68
C VAL A 15 1.56 -1.06 -6.51
N GLY A 16 0.62 -0.97 -5.57
CA GLY A 16 -0.45 -1.94 -5.41
C GLY A 16 -1.80 -1.32 -5.76
N TYR A 17 -2.72 -2.11 -6.28
CA TYR A 17 -4.09 -1.66 -6.59
C TYR A 17 -5.09 -2.43 -5.75
N PHE A 18 -6.14 -1.75 -5.29
CA PHE A 18 -7.25 -2.41 -4.61
C PHE A 18 -8.57 -1.70 -4.92
N ARG A 19 -9.66 -2.45 -4.74
CA ARG A 19 -11.02 -1.94 -4.87
C ARG A 19 -11.74 -2.01 -3.52
N THR A 20 -12.65 -1.08 -3.29
CA THR A 20 -13.58 -1.14 -2.16
C THR A 20 -15.00 -0.94 -2.67
N CYS A 21 -15.96 -1.59 -2.03
CA CYS A 21 -17.38 -1.40 -2.27
C CYS A 21 -18.06 -0.97 -0.96
N LYS A 22 -17.75 0.26 -0.53
CA LYS A 22 -18.32 0.84 0.70
C LYS A 22 -19.55 1.66 0.33
N ASN A 23 -20.66 1.47 1.03
CA ASN A 23 -21.93 2.15 0.80
C ASN A 23 -22.54 1.91 -0.60
N GLY A 24 -22.24 0.78 -1.24
CA GLY A 24 -22.83 0.40 -2.53
C GLY A 24 -22.18 1.03 -3.76
N PHE A 25 -21.08 1.77 -3.60
CA PHE A 25 -20.31 2.34 -4.70
C PHE A 25 -18.92 1.68 -4.77
N GLU A 26 -18.58 1.13 -5.93
CA GLU A 26 -17.24 0.62 -6.21
C GLU A 26 -16.28 1.80 -6.42
N LYS A 27 -15.16 1.77 -5.72
CA LYS A 27 -14.07 2.74 -5.85
C LYS A 27 -12.76 2.01 -6.00
N TYR A 28 -11.91 2.55 -6.85
CA TYR A 28 -10.58 2.03 -7.13
C TYR A 28 -9.52 2.89 -6.46
N PHE A 29 -8.51 2.24 -5.92
CA PHE A 29 -7.41 2.90 -5.24
C PHE A 29 -6.09 2.29 -5.69
N ALA A 30 -5.05 3.11 -5.61
CA ALA A 30 -3.67 2.68 -5.70
C ALA A 30 -2.94 3.05 -4.39
N VAL A 31 -2.02 2.21 -3.98
CA VAL A 31 -1.00 2.53 -2.98
C VAL A 31 0.35 2.58 -3.67
N GLU A 32 1.02 3.72 -3.59
CA GLU A 32 2.37 3.89 -4.08
C GLU A 32 3.34 3.92 -2.90
N ILE A 33 4.33 3.03 -2.92
CA ILE A 33 5.35 2.88 -1.89
C ILE A 33 6.68 3.30 -2.52
N THR A 34 7.22 4.41 -2.05
CA THR A 34 8.42 5.02 -2.61
C THR A 34 9.47 5.22 -1.52
N LEU A 35 10.72 4.87 -1.82
CA LEU A 35 11.86 5.14 -0.95
C LEU A 35 11.96 6.65 -0.68
N ALA A 36 11.90 7.07 0.59
CA ALA A 36 11.82 8.49 0.95
C ALA A 36 13.12 9.26 0.65
N ASN A 37 14.26 8.58 0.73
CA ASN A 37 15.58 9.13 0.39
C ASN A 37 16.24 8.22 -0.64
N TYR A 38 16.14 8.57 -1.93
CA TYR A 38 16.62 7.72 -3.00
C TYR A 38 18.13 7.44 -2.88
N LYS A 39 18.46 6.25 -2.41
CA LYS A 39 19.80 5.67 -2.47
C LYS A 39 19.72 4.37 -3.28
N THR A 40 20.53 4.29 -4.32
CA THR A 40 20.53 3.16 -5.24
C THR A 40 20.77 1.84 -4.52
N GLY A 41 19.96 0.82 -4.84
CA GLY A 41 20.14 -0.56 -4.37
C GLY A 41 19.41 -0.92 -3.07
N GLN A 42 18.81 0.05 -2.37
CA GLN A 42 17.96 -0.18 -1.20
C GLN A 42 16.55 -0.63 -1.62
N THR A 43 15.98 -1.55 -0.85
CA THR A 43 14.72 -2.26 -1.12
C THR A 43 13.91 -2.44 0.17
N LEU A 44 12.70 -2.99 0.05
CA LEU A 44 11.87 -3.38 1.20
C LEU A 44 12.51 -4.47 2.10
N LEU A 45 13.55 -5.16 1.63
CA LEU A 45 14.25 -6.19 2.40
C LEU A 45 15.35 -5.62 3.32
N ASP A 46 15.72 -4.36 3.14
CA ASP A 46 16.76 -3.72 3.92
C ASP A 46 16.17 -3.16 5.23
N ASN A 47 16.90 -3.25 6.33
CA ASN A 47 16.44 -2.76 7.63
C ASN A 47 16.57 -1.24 7.76
N ASP A 48 15.64 -0.62 8.49
CA ASP A 48 15.66 0.80 8.88
C ASP A 48 15.72 1.78 7.69
N VAL A 49 15.18 1.34 6.56
CA VAL A 49 15.03 2.15 5.36
C VAL A 49 13.67 2.85 5.38
N MET A 50 13.65 4.18 5.23
CA MET A 50 12.40 4.94 5.23
C MET A 50 11.68 4.88 3.89
N PHE A 51 10.39 4.55 3.93
CA PHE A 51 9.47 4.54 2.82
C PHE A 51 8.32 5.51 3.07
N ARG A 52 7.85 6.14 1.99
CA ARG A 52 6.62 6.92 1.92
C ARG A 52 5.56 6.06 1.23
N ILE A 53 4.38 5.97 1.81
CA ILE A 53 3.22 5.27 1.28
C ILE A 53 2.15 6.32 0.97
N GLU A 54 1.77 6.43 -0.29
CA GLU A 54 0.70 7.32 -0.75
C GLU A 54 -0.52 6.50 -1.13
N THR A 55 -1.68 6.84 -0.59
CA THR A 55 -2.96 6.25 -1.02
C THR A 55 -3.65 7.21 -1.99
N LEU A 56 -3.93 6.74 -3.20
CA LEU A 56 -4.51 7.49 -4.31
C LEU A 56 -5.88 6.89 -4.65
N GLU A 57 -6.93 7.70 -4.72
CA GLU A 57 -8.21 7.30 -5.32
C GLU A 57 -8.11 7.46 -6.85
N LEU A 58 -8.43 6.41 -7.59
CA LEU A 58 -8.49 6.43 -9.04
C LEU A 58 -9.91 6.84 -9.45
N ILE A 59 -10.01 8.03 -10.04
CA ILE A 59 -11.26 8.58 -10.55
C ILE A 59 -11.25 8.37 -12.06
N GLU A 60 -12.18 7.58 -12.56
CA GLU A 60 -12.34 7.30 -14.00
C GLU A 60 -13.57 8.05 -14.55
N PRO A 61 -13.50 9.35 -14.89
CA PRO A 61 -14.45 9.92 -15.84
C PRO A 61 -14.29 9.24 -17.20
N GLU A 62 -15.37 9.17 -17.99
CA GLU A 62 -15.57 8.37 -19.21
C GLU A 62 -14.38 8.21 -20.19
N TYR A 63 -13.39 9.12 -20.17
CA TYR A 63 -12.27 9.14 -21.12
C TYR A 63 -10.88 9.37 -20.51
N MET A 64 -10.74 9.53 -19.18
CA MET A 64 -9.45 9.83 -18.55
C MET A 64 -9.40 9.29 -17.12
N VAL A 65 -8.23 8.89 -16.63
CA VAL A 65 -8.05 8.50 -15.22
C VAL A 65 -7.28 9.60 -14.49
N PHE A 66 -7.87 10.12 -13.42
CA PHE A 66 -7.21 11.04 -12.49
C PHE A 66 -6.89 10.32 -11.18
N CYS A 67 -5.79 10.68 -10.54
CA CYS A 67 -5.44 10.21 -9.21
C CYS A 67 -5.64 11.34 -8.21
N GLU A 68 -6.46 11.13 -7.19
CA GLU A 68 -6.61 12.06 -6.07
C GLU A 68 -5.89 11.51 -4.84
N LEU A 69 -4.98 12.28 -4.25
CA LEU A 69 -4.26 11.88 -3.04
C LEU A 69 -5.19 11.91 -1.83
N LYS A 70 -5.26 10.79 -1.10
CA LYS A 70 -6.13 10.62 0.08
C LYS A 70 -5.37 10.50 1.39
N GLY A 71 -4.13 10.03 1.34
CA GLY A 71 -3.32 9.82 2.54
C GLY A 71 -1.85 9.66 2.21
N VAL A 72 -1.01 10.06 3.16
CA VAL A 72 0.44 9.88 3.11
C VAL A 72 0.91 9.38 4.46
N ASP A 73 1.58 8.23 4.45
CA ASP A 73 2.23 7.66 5.62
C ASP A 73 3.72 7.53 5.35
N VAL A 74 4.55 7.64 6.39
CA VAL A 74 6.00 7.44 6.31
C VAL A 74 6.39 6.48 7.40
N CYS A 75 7.06 5.39 7.02
CA CYS A 75 7.42 4.31 7.93
C CYS A 75 8.75 3.67 7.52
N LEU A 76 9.30 2.84 8.41
CA LEU A 76 10.47 2.01 8.10
C LEU A 76 10.02 0.78 7.30
N SER A 77 10.93 0.19 6.52
CA SER A 77 10.72 -1.00 5.70
C SER A 77 10.01 -2.13 6.43
N GLN A 78 10.41 -2.43 7.67
CA GLN A 78 9.79 -3.47 8.51
C GLN A 78 8.30 -3.22 8.84
N ASN A 79 7.84 -1.97 8.72
CA ASN A 79 6.48 -1.56 9.04
C ASN A 79 5.59 -1.39 7.81
N VAL A 80 6.14 -1.39 6.59
CA VAL A 80 5.39 -1.14 5.34
C VAL A 80 4.20 -2.08 5.21
N VAL A 81 4.41 -3.38 5.43
CA VAL A 81 3.36 -4.41 5.30
C VAL A 81 2.23 -4.19 6.32
N SER A 82 2.58 -3.76 7.53
CA SER A 82 1.62 -3.41 8.58
C SER A 82 0.79 -2.18 8.18
N GLU A 83 1.43 -1.14 7.62
CA GLU A 83 0.72 0.06 7.18
C GLU A 83 -0.19 -0.21 5.98
N LEU A 84 0.22 -1.05 5.02
CA LEU A 84 -0.66 -1.52 3.95
C LEU A 84 -1.88 -2.24 4.53
N SER A 85 -1.69 -3.07 5.54
CA SER A 85 -2.79 -3.76 6.23
C SER A 85 -3.77 -2.78 6.89
N ASN A 86 -3.25 -1.72 7.52
CA ASN A 86 -4.06 -0.65 8.12
C ASN A 86 -4.87 0.09 7.05
N ILE A 87 -4.24 0.46 5.93
CA ILE A 87 -4.90 1.14 4.82
C ILE A 87 -6.06 0.27 4.29
N LEU A 88 -5.81 -1.00 3.96
CA LEU A 88 -6.84 -1.90 3.44
C LEU A 88 -8.03 -2.06 4.42
N VAL A 89 -7.78 -2.12 5.73
CA VAL A 89 -8.84 -2.13 6.75
C VAL A 89 -9.61 -0.80 6.79
N CYS A 90 -8.92 0.34 6.78
CA CYS A 90 -9.55 1.66 6.84
C CYS A 90 -10.49 1.90 5.64
N TYR A 91 -10.10 1.45 4.45
CA TYR A 91 -10.91 1.53 3.24
C TYR A 91 -11.96 0.40 3.14
N GLY A 92 -12.03 -0.51 4.11
CA GLY A 92 -13.02 -1.58 4.17
C GLY A 92 -12.81 -2.68 3.12
N VAL A 93 -11.56 -2.87 2.68
CA VAL A 93 -11.18 -3.91 1.71
C VAL A 93 -11.04 -5.27 2.40
N ILE A 94 -10.49 -5.27 3.62
CA ILE A 94 -10.33 -6.48 4.45
C ILE A 94 -10.84 -6.21 5.86
N ASP A 95 -11.35 -7.25 6.53
CA ASP A 95 -11.77 -7.17 7.92
C ASP A 95 -10.57 -7.19 8.88
N LYS A 96 -10.70 -6.53 10.04
CA LYS A 96 -9.73 -6.64 11.13
C LYS A 96 -9.54 -8.10 11.53
N GLY A 97 -8.30 -8.51 11.80
CA GLY A 97 -7.97 -9.91 12.08
C GLY A 97 -7.71 -10.76 10.83
N THR A 98 -8.05 -10.29 9.64
CA THR A 98 -7.81 -11.03 8.39
C THR A 98 -6.32 -11.04 8.05
N PRO A 99 -5.70 -12.21 7.82
CA PRO A 99 -4.32 -12.29 7.34
C PRO A 99 -4.18 -11.66 5.96
N LEU A 100 -3.15 -10.82 5.82
CA LEU A 100 -2.73 -10.19 4.57
C LEU A 100 -1.39 -10.79 4.13
N GLU A 101 -1.35 -11.26 2.89
CA GLU A 101 -0.14 -11.57 2.15
C GLU A 101 0.17 -10.41 1.20
N VAL A 102 1.40 -9.88 1.23
CA VAL A 102 1.90 -8.88 0.28
C VAL A 102 2.98 -9.52 -0.57
N GLN A 103 2.77 -9.55 -1.88
CA GLN A 103 3.73 -10.09 -2.84
C GLN A 103 4.39 -8.94 -3.61
N VAL A 104 5.71 -8.97 -3.75
CA VAL A 104 6.47 -7.95 -4.50
C VAL A 104 7.68 -8.59 -5.18
N GLU A 105 7.93 -8.21 -6.44
CA GLU A 105 9.15 -8.62 -7.12
C GLU A 105 10.29 -7.65 -6.82
N LEU A 106 11.39 -8.15 -6.28
CA LEU A 106 12.60 -7.37 -5.99
C LEU A 106 13.78 -8.07 -6.63
N LYS A 107 14.58 -7.34 -7.42
CA LYS A 107 15.78 -7.88 -8.08
C LYS A 107 15.52 -9.18 -8.87
N GLY A 108 14.36 -9.28 -9.53
CA GLY A 108 13.96 -10.43 -10.35
C GLY A 108 13.47 -11.65 -9.57
N LYS A 109 13.17 -11.52 -8.27
CA LYS A 109 12.60 -12.58 -7.43
C LYS A 109 11.32 -12.10 -6.76
N VAL A 110 10.31 -12.95 -6.72
CA VAL A 110 9.07 -12.69 -5.98
C VAL A 110 9.32 -12.98 -4.50
N HIS A 111 9.05 -11.98 -3.67
CA HIS A 111 9.06 -12.06 -2.22
C HIS A 111 7.62 -11.97 -1.71
N SER A 112 7.32 -12.71 -0.65
CA SER A 112 6.01 -12.69 0.01
C SER A 112 6.17 -12.39 1.49
N PHE A 113 5.40 -11.44 1.99
CA PHE A 113 5.34 -11.05 3.40
C PHE A 113 3.93 -11.34 3.91
N VAL A 114 3.83 -12.03 5.05
CA VAL A 114 2.52 -12.36 5.65
C VAL A 114 2.42 -11.70 7.02
N ILE A 115 1.33 -10.97 7.24
CA ILE A 115 1.00 -10.41 8.55
C ILE A 115 -0.41 -10.82 8.97
N ALA A 116 -0.55 -11.25 10.22
CA ALA A 116 -1.85 -11.34 10.88
C ALA A 116 -2.22 -9.95 11.38
N ASN A 117 -3.25 -9.34 10.78
CA ASN A 117 -3.62 -7.98 11.10
C ASN A 117 -4.28 -7.92 12.49
N ALA A 118 -3.52 -7.61 13.54
CA ALA A 118 -4.00 -7.59 14.92
C ALA A 118 -5.06 -6.48 15.21
N GLY A 119 -5.36 -5.64 14.22
CA GLY A 119 -6.27 -4.51 14.34
C GLY A 119 -5.58 -3.34 15.05
N VAL A 120 -5.30 -2.26 14.33
CA VAL A 120 -4.65 -1.06 14.90
C VAL A 120 -5.59 0.16 14.86
N SER A 121 -5.36 1.05 15.82
CA SER A 121 -6.16 2.18 16.31
C SER A 121 -5.92 3.53 15.63
N ASN A 122 -5.13 3.60 14.55
CA ASN A 122 -4.76 4.91 13.97
C ASN A 122 -5.78 5.37 12.92
N GLN A 123 -6.37 6.54 13.17
CA GLN A 123 -7.09 7.31 12.17
C GLN A 123 -6.07 7.84 11.15
N LEU A 124 -6.26 7.54 9.86
CA LEU A 124 -5.47 8.11 8.77
C LEU A 124 -5.42 9.64 8.93
N LYS A 125 -4.23 10.24 8.86
CA LYS A 125 -4.10 11.70 8.86
C LYS A 125 -4.54 12.20 7.50
N ALA A 126 -5.73 12.80 7.44
CA ALA A 126 -6.21 13.49 6.25
C ALA A 126 -5.21 14.60 5.87
N VAL A 127 -4.86 14.67 4.60
CA VAL A 127 -4.05 15.76 4.04
C VAL A 127 -5.02 16.88 3.66
N SER A 128 -4.84 18.06 4.23
CA SER A 128 -5.65 19.28 4.00
C SER A 128 -5.22 20.03 2.75
#